data_AF-A0A6N2EP57-F1
#
_entry.id   AF-A0A6N2EP57-F1
#
_cell.length_a   1.000
_cell.length_b   1.000
_cell.length_c   1.000
_cell.angle_alpha   90.00
_cell.angle_beta   90.00
_cell.angle_gamma   90.00
#
_symmetry.space_group_name_H-M   'P 1'
#
loop_
_entity.id
_entity.type
_entity.pdbx_description
1 polymer ?
#
loop_
_entity_poly.entity_id
_entity_poly.type
_entity_poly.pdbx_seq_one_letter_code
_entity_poly.pdbx_strand_id
1 'polypeptide(L)'
;MTKHLCACAIVAFAGSAFGQNSIVVPNAFETQAGTGAFLGPLSNAPRTNQLIIHASQLQDIVGQDITGLSWRRTQSVTAAWPAETVTYFSYDILLSDGVDPAFRQFDFGANVVGPQTQVRSGELVISPFAFPGGTVPAEFGVDILFDTPWTYAGGNLVIEIIHTGFSGTSTSVDAITASTGGPLGYLTDFAAIWQGTGGVVQGNFSIVKLITEGGAPNCPPDLNGDGVVDADDFFLFLQLFAAGDPRADFNNDGVIDADDFFAFLNAFAQGC
;
A
#
# COMPACT_ATOMS: atom_id res chain seq x y z
N MET A 1 -57.03 -16.11 30.87
CA MET A 1 -55.56 -16.10 30.95
C MET A 1 -55.01 -15.71 29.59
N THR A 2 -54.76 -14.41 29.39
CA THR A 2 -54.37 -13.83 28.10
C THR A 2 -52.84 -13.83 28.01
N LYS A 3 -52.27 -14.78 27.27
CA LYS A 3 -50.81 -14.86 27.04
C LYS A 3 -50.38 -13.68 26.16
N HIS A 4 -49.61 -12.75 26.73
CA HIS A 4 -48.91 -11.73 25.98
C HIS A 4 -47.60 -12.34 25.45
N LEU A 5 -47.47 -12.47 24.12
CA LEU A 5 -46.17 -12.73 23.50
C LEU A 5 -45.41 -11.40 23.39
N CYS A 6 -44.29 -11.33 24.09
CA CYS A 6 -43.33 -10.22 23.96
C CYS A 6 -42.45 -10.53 22.74
N ALA A 7 -42.62 -9.77 21.66
CA ALA A 7 -41.74 -9.86 20.49
C ALA A 7 -40.43 -9.13 20.82
N CYS A 8 -39.34 -9.89 20.91
CA CYS A 8 -37.99 -9.33 21.02
C CYS A 8 -37.54 -8.94 19.61
N ALA A 9 -37.49 -7.63 19.32
CA ALA A 9 -36.95 -7.13 18.06
C ALA A 9 -35.42 -7.30 18.08
N ILE A 10 -34.91 -8.20 17.26
CA ILE A 10 -33.48 -8.29 16.95
C ILE A 10 -33.17 -7.09 16.05
N VAL A 11 -32.51 -6.08 16.62
CA VAL A 11 -31.87 -5.03 15.82
C VAL A 11 -30.60 -5.66 15.25
N ALA A 12 -30.65 -6.09 14.00
CA ALA A 12 -29.46 -6.42 13.24
C ALA A 12 -28.75 -5.10 12.93
N PHE A 13 -27.64 -4.82 13.61
CA PHE A 13 -26.69 -3.84 13.12
C PHE A 13 -26.06 -4.43 11.86
N ALA A 14 -26.47 -3.93 10.69
CA ALA A 14 -25.70 -4.09 9.48
C ALA A 14 -24.43 -3.23 9.68
N GLY A 15 -23.36 -3.86 10.17
CA GLY A 15 -22.04 -3.27 10.00
C GLY A 15 -21.75 -3.28 8.51
N SER A 16 -21.56 -2.10 7.92
CA SER A 16 -21.02 -1.98 6.57
C SER A 16 -19.68 -2.70 6.56
N ALA A 17 -19.62 -3.86 5.90
CA ALA A 17 -18.36 -4.50 5.60
C ALA A 17 -17.70 -3.64 4.52
N PHE A 18 -16.78 -2.77 4.91
CA PHE A 18 -15.90 -2.11 3.94
C PHE A 18 -15.16 -3.21 3.18
N GLY A 19 -15.19 -3.15 1.85
CA GLY A 19 -14.48 -4.13 1.02
C GLY A 19 -12.98 -4.00 1.23
N GLN A 20 -12.31 -5.13 1.51
CA GLN A 20 -10.85 -5.19 1.50
C GLN A 20 -10.38 -4.99 0.06
N ASN A 21 -9.60 -3.93 -0.18
CA ASN A 21 -9.05 -3.61 -1.48
C ASN A 21 -7.52 -3.75 -1.45
N SER A 22 -6.87 -3.66 -2.60
CA SER A 22 -5.40 -3.64 -2.65
C SER A 22 -4.87 -2.89 -3.85
N ILE A 23 -3.70 -2.29 -3.70
CA ILE A 23 -2.92 -1.72 -4.80
C ILE A 23 -1.53 -2.33 -4.86
N VAL A 24 -0.97 -2.46 -6.05
CA VAL A 24 0.41 -2.92 -6.25
C VAL A 24 1.27 -1.73 -6.60
N VAL A 25 2.32 -1.49 -5.82
CA VAL A 25 3.27 -0.41 -6.06
C VAL A 25 4.63 -1.00 -6.46
N PRO A 26 5.24 -0.54 -7.57
CA PRO A 26 4.74 0.52 -8.47
C PRO A 26 3.61 0.01 -9.37
N ASN A 27 2.67 0.89 -9.72
CA ASN A 27 1.40 0.53 -10.38
C ASN A 27 1.61 -0.16 -11.73
N ALA A 28 2.67 0.23 -12.46
CA ALA A 28 3.05 -0.38 -13.74
C ALA A 28 3.41 -1.88 -13.64
N PHE A 29 3.71 -2.38 -12.43
CA PHE A 29 4.13 -3.76 -12.19
C PHE A 29 3.05 -4.64 -11.55
N GLU A 30 1.80 -4.17 -11.50
CA GLU A 30 0.67 -5.01 -11.09
C GLU A 30 0.62 -6.30 -11.94
N THR A 31 0.69 -6.16 -13.26
CA THR A 31 0.58 -7.26 -14.23
C THR A 31 1.91 -7.68 -14.86
N GLN A 32 3.02 -7.07 -14.44
CA GLN A 32 4.35 -7.30 -15.01
C GLN A 32 5.35 -7.61 -13.92
N ALA A 33 6.27 -8.55 -14.17
CA ALA A 33 7.34 -8.84 -13.23
C ALA A 33 8.38 -7.72 -13.15
N GLY A 34 9.01 -7.57 -11.99
CA GLY A 34 10.09 -6.63 -11.76
C GLY A 34 11.34 -6.94 -12.59
N THR A 35 12.19 -5.93 -12.71
CA THR A 35 13.46 -6.01 -13.45
C THR A 35 14.62 -6.57 -12.62
N GLY A 36 14.36 -6.99 -11.39
CA GLY A 36 15.36 -7.44 -10.43
C GLY A 36 14.75 -8.27 -9.31
N ALA A 37 15.53 -8.41 -8.25
CA ALA A 37 15.11 -9.13 -7.05
C ALA A 37 15.70 -8.44 -5.82
N PHE A 38 15.05 -8.60 -4.68
CA PHE A 38 15.57 -8.11 -3.42
C PHE A 38 15.31 -9.10 -2.29
N LEU A 39 16.32 -9.40 -1.50
CA LEU A 39 16.18 -10.31 -0.37
C LEU A 39 15.61 -9.61 0.86
N GLY A 40 15.76 -8.28 0.94
CA GLY A 40 15.62 -7.47 2.14
C GLY A 40 14.48 -7.84 3.07
N PRO A 41 13.20 -7.81 2.66
CA PRO A 41 12.07 -8.06 3.55
C PRO A 41 11.90 -9.52 3.96
N LEU A 42 12.57 -10.48 3.28
CA LEU A 42 12.48 -11.92 3.56
C LEU A 42 13.87 -12.55 3.82
N SER A 43 14.78 -11.77 4.39
CA SER A 43 16.14 -12.20 4.72
C SER A 43 16.19 -12.94 6.05
N ASN A 44 16.96 -14.02 6.10
CA ASN A 44 17.28 -14.75 7.33
C ASN A 44 18.29 -14.01 8.22
N ALA A 45 18.93 -12.96 7.72
CA ALA A 45 19.81 -12.10 8.49
C ALA A 45 19.09 -10.79 8.85
N PRO A 46 19.49 -10.09 9.94
CA PRO A 46 18.88 -8.82 10.30
C PRO A 46 18.94 -7.79 9.17
N ARG A 47 17.85 -7.06 8.93
CA ARG A 47 17.77 -5.99 7.93
C ARG A 47 16.94 -4.83 8.43
N THR A 48 17.30 -3.65 7.97
CA THR A 48 16.41 -2.50 7.89
C THR A 48 16.27 -2.14 6.42
N ASN A 49 15.05 -2.04 5.91
CA ASN A 49 14.77 -1.64 4.53
C ASN A 49 13.72 -0.53 4.56
N GLN A 50 13.84 0.45 3.68
CA GLN A 50 12.89 1.54 3.59
C GLN A 50 12.52 1.76 2.13
N LEU A 51 11.22 1.70 1.86
CA LEU A 51 10.61 2.05 0.59
C LEU A 51 10.07 3.48 0.69
N ILE A 52 10.33 4.29 -0.32
CA ILE A 52 9.80 5.64 -0.46
C ILE A 52 8.98 5.65 -1.74
N ILE A 53 7.71 6.02 -1.63
CA ILE A 53 6.73 5.94 -2.70
C ILE A 53 6.19 7.35 -2.94
N HIS A 54 6.27 7.82 -4.18
CA HIS A 54 5.70 9.09 -4.56
C HIS A 54 4.18 9.04 -4.54
N ALA A 55 3.53 10.16 -4.18
CA ALA A 55 2.08 10.28 -4.09
C ALA A 55 1.34 9.84 -5.37
N SER A 56 1.95 10.02 -6.55
CA SER A 56 1.39 9.61 -7.84
C SER A 56 1.06 8.12 -7.94
N GLN A 57 1.71 7.26 -7.13
CA GLN A 57 1.45 5.82 -7.12
C GLN A 57 0.28 5.43 -6.20
N LEU A 58 -0.25 6.36 -5.41
CA LEU A 58 -1.14 6.07 -4.28
C LEU A 58 -2.50 6.79 -4.35
N GLN A 59 -2.82 7.42 -5.48
CA GLN A 59 -4.05 8.22 -5.62
C GLN A 59 -5.32 7.41 -5.31
N ASP A 60 -5.36 6.15 -5.74
CA ASP A 60 -6.50 5.23 -5.57
C ASP A 60 -6.78 4.82 -4.11
N ILE A 61 -5.91 5.20 -3.16
CA ILE A 61 -6.04 4.84 -1.75
C ILE A 61 -6.05 6.05 -0.82
N VAL A 62 -6.12 7.28 -1.35
CA VAL A 62 -6.24 8.48 -0.51
C VAL A 62 -7.51 8.38 0.33
N GLY A 63 -7.38 8.61 1.64
CA GLY A 63 -8.45 8.50 2.62
C GLY A 63 -8.75 7.08 3.09
N GLN A 64 -8.13 6.04 2.51
CA GLN A 64 -8.25 4.66 2.97
C GLN A 64 -7.23 4.36 4.08
N ASP A 65 -7.55 3.36 4.90
CA ASP A 65 -6.63 2.77 5.86
C ASP A 65 -5.78 1.70 5.18
N ILE A 66 -4.46 1.81 5.28
CA ILE A 66 -3.54 0.72 4.96
C ILE A 66 -3.53 -0.24 6.15
N THR A 67 -3.95 -1.48 5.93
CA THR A 67 -4.12 -2.50 6.98
C THR A 67 -3.12 -3.65 6.86
N GLY A 68 -2.31 -3.67 5.81
CA GLY A 68 -1.26 -4.66 5.66
C GLY A 68 -0.50 -4.50 4.36
N LEU A 69 0.45 -5.42 4.16
CA LEU A 69 1.18 -5.54 2.91
C LEU A 69 1.47 -7.00 2.57
N SER A 70 1.83 -7.25 1.31
CA SER A 70 2.30 -8.56 0.87
C SER A 70 3.40 -8.41 -0.17
N TRP A 71 4.19 -9.48 -0.30
CA TRP A 71 5.25 -9.60 -1.28
C TRP A 71 4.93 -10.73 -2.24
N ARG A 72 5.35 -10.57 -3.49
CA ARG A 72 5.48 -11.69 -4.42
C ARG A 72 6.95 -12.03 -4.64
N ARG A 73 7.22 -13.27 -5.01
CA ARG A 73 8.59 -13.74 -5.23
C ARG A 73 9.14 -13.34 -6.58
N THR A 74 10.47 -13.30 -6.70
CA THR A 74 11.10 -13.11 -8.02
C THR A 74 10.66 -14.21 -8.98
N GLN A 75 10.36 -13.86 -10.22
CA GLN A 75 9.91 -14.78 -11.28
C GLN A 75 10.84 -15.98 -11.59
N SER A 76 12.10 -15.90 -11.15
CA SER A 76 13.10 -16.96 -11.39
C SER A 76 12.96 -18.19 -10.49
N VAL A 77 12.06 -18.16 -9.50
CA VAL A 77 11.87 -19.27 -8.54
C VAL A 77 10.53 -19.98 -8.76
N THR A 78 10.57 -21.31 -8.79
CA THR A 78 9.40 -22.15 -9.10
C THR A 78 8.79 -22.82 -7.87
N ALA A 79 9.61 -23.30 -6.94
CA ALA A 79 9.12 -23.93 -5.72
C ALA A 79 8.57 -22.88 -4.74
N ALA A 80 7.42 -23.11 -4.11
CA ALA A 80 6.88 -22.22 -3.07
C ALA A 80 7.81 -22.16 -1.84
N TRP A 81 7.73 -21.06 -1.08
CA TRP A 81 8.55 -20.79 0.10
C TRP A 81 7.68 -20.34 1.28
N PRO A 82 8.09 -20.60 2.53
CA PRO A 82 9.19 -21.47 2.94
C PRO A 82 8.83 -22.95 2.81
N ALA A 83 9.83 -23.86 2.80
CA ALA A 83 9.55 -25.30 2.80
C ALA A 83 9.04 -25.79 4.17
N GLU A 84 9.44 -25.10 5.23
CA GLU A 84 9.07 -25.34 6.63
C GLU A 84 8.70 -23.99 7.26
N THR A 85 7.97 -23.98 8.39
CA THR A 85 7.63 -22.73 9.07
C THR A 85 8.89 -21.92 9.40
N VAL A 86 8.85 -20.62 9.12
CA VAL A 86 9.88 -19.68 9.57
C VAL A 86 9.29 -18.66 10.53
N THR A 87 10.07 -18.27 11.53
CA THR A 87 9.64 -17.32 12.56
C THR A 87 10.68 -16.22 12.70
N TYR A 88 10.25 -14.98 12.46
CA TYR A 88 10.99 -13.78 12.85
C TYR A 88 10.61 -13.43 14.29
N PHE A 89 11.59 -13.31 15.18
CA PHE A 89 11.34 -12.89 16.56
C PHE A 89 10.89 -11.42 16.64
N SER A 90 11.39 -10.56 15.75
CA SER A 90 10.89 -9.20 15.53
C SER A 90 10.76 -8.94 14.03
N TYR A 91 9.59 -8.47 13.61
CA TYR A 91 9.30 -7.96 12.29
C TYR A 91 8.41 -6.72 12.40
N ASP A 92 9.08 -5.58 12.54
CA ASP A 92 8.46 -4.30 12.76
C ASP A 92 8.23 -3.60 11.42
N ILE A 93 7.06 -2.97 11.27
CA ILE A 93 6.72 -2.15 10.10
C ILE A 93 6.29 -0.79 10.60
N LEU A 94 6.89 0.26 10.02
CA LEU A 94 6.59 1.64 10.33
C LEU A 94 6.18 2.39 9.06
N LEU A 95 5.15 3.23 9.17
CA LEU A 95 4.65 4.10 8.11
C LEU A 95 4.78 5.56 8.51
N SER A 96 5.07 6.42 7.54
CA SER A 96 5.05 7.88 7.70
C SER A 96 4.88 8.57 6.35
N ASP A 97 4.64 9.88 6.40
CA ASP A 97 4.90 10.72 5.25
C ASP A 97 6.42 10.73 4.93
N GLY A 98 6.74 11.08 3.69
CA GLY A 98 8.09 10.99 3.16
C GLY A 98 8.56 12.20 2.39
N VAL A 99 9.89 12.30 2.26
CA VAL A 99 10.51 13.12 1.21
C VAL A 99 10.14 12.57 -0.18
N ASP A 100 10.26 13.41 -1.20
CA ASP A 100 10.18 12.96 -2.58
C ASP A 100 11.26 11.89 -2.88
N PRO A 101 10.96 10.81 -3.64
CA PRO A 101 11.96 9.81 -4.02
C PRO A 101 13.24 10.39 -4.63
N ALA A 102 13.16 11.51 -5.36
CA ALA A 102 14.32 12.21 -5.92
C ALA A 102 15.27 12.77 -4.84
N PHE A 103 14.74 13.06 -3.65
CA PHE A 103 15.48 13.62 -2.51
C PHE A 103 15.85 12.58 -1.45
N ARG A 104 15.64 11.29 -1.73
CA ARG A 104 16.03 10.17 -0.86
C ARG A 104 17.48 10.29 -0.37
N GLN A 105 17.67 10.18 0.93
CA GLN A 105 18.93 10.17 1.66
C GLN A 105 19.36 8.75 2.04
N PHE A 106 20.66 8.53 2.26
CA PHE A 106 21.19 7.28 2.85
C PHE A 106 21.17 7.34 4.38
N ASP A 107 20.04 7.76 4.92
CA ASP A 107 19.73 7.87 6.34
C ASP A 107 18.22 7.65 6.46
N PHE A 108 17.81 6.70 7.28
CA PHE A 108 16.41 6.31 7.40
C PHE A 108 15.54 7.44 7.94
N GLY A 109 16.00 8.12 8.99
CA GLY A 109 15.25 9.20 9.63
C GLY A 109 15.18 10.47 8.78
N ALA A 110 16.19 10.72 7.94
CA ALA A 110 16.20 11.88 7.04
C ALA A 110 15.19 11.79 5.88
N ASN A 111 14.60 10.62 5.65
CA ASN A 111 13.56 10.41 4.62
C ASN A 111 12.14 10.55 5.18
N VAL A 112 11.97 10.55 6.49
CA VAL A 112 10.68 10.65 7.18
C VAL A 112 10.27 12.11 7.30
N VAL A 113 8.99 12.40 7.01
CA VAL A 113 8.36 13.69 7.25
C VAL A 113 7.26 13.50 8.30
N GLY A 114 7.27 14.35 9.33
CA GLY A 114 6.28 14.27 10.40
C GLY A 114 6.43 13.04 11.31
N PRO A 115 5.34 12.59 11.94
CA PRO A 115 5.39 11.44 12.85
C PRO A 115 5.51 10.12 12.08
N GLN A 116 6.29 9.20 12.63
CA GLN A 116 6.39 7.83 12.15
C GLN A 116 5.61 6.89 13.07
N THR A 117 4.71 6.11 12.50
CA THR A 117 3.79 5.22 13.22
C THR A 117 4.25 3.78 13.05
N GLN A 118 4.49 3.08 14.16
CA GLN A 118 4.71 1.64 14.14
C GLN A 118 3.36 0.92 14.00
N VAL A 119 3.05 0.46 12.79
CA VAL A 119 1.77 -0.18 12.46
C VAL A 119 1.78 -1.67 12.76
N ARG A 120 2.97 -2.28 12.81
CA ARG A 120 3.16 -3.69 13.15
C ARG A 120 4.37 -3.84 14.05
N SER A 121 4.27 -4.72 15.05
CA SER A 121 5.41 -5.10 15.89
C SER A 121 5.43 -6.57 16.28
N GLY A 122 6.60 -7.06 16.67
CA GLY A 122 6.76 -8.38 17.29
C GLY A 122 6.88 -9.53 16.30
N GLU A 123 6.46 -10.72 16.73
CA GLU A 123 6.71 -11.97 16.01
C GLU A 123 5.96 -12.03 14.67
N LEU A 124 6.65 -12.50 13.61
CA LEU A 124 6.02 -12.88 12.35
C LEU A 124 6.31 -14.35 12.06
N VAL A 125 5.25 -15.16 12.06
CA VAL A 125 5.29 -16.57 11.68
C VAL A 125 4.80 -16.72 10.24
N ILE A 126 5.62 -17.33 9.40
CA ILE A 126 5.30 -17.62 8.01
C ILE A 126 5.21 -19.13 7.85
N SER A 127 3.99 -19.61 7.57
CA SER A 127 3.70 -21.03 7.34
C SER A 127 4.37 -21.57 6.07
N PRO A 128 4.57 -22.90 5.94
CA PRO A 128 5.08 -23.50 4.72
C PRO A 128 4.26 -23.09 3.49
N PHE A 129 4.95 -22.83 2.39
CA PHE A 129 4.41 -22.50 1.07
C PHE A 129 3.57 -21.21 1.00
N ALA A 130 3.68 -20.35 2.01
CA ALA A 130 2.97 -19.07 2.09
C ALA A 130 3.30 -18.09 0.94
N PHE A 131 4.42 -18.26 0.25
CA PHE A 131 4.82 -17.48 -0.92
C PHE A 131 4.95 -18.40 -2.15
N PRO A 132 3.99 -18.34 -3.09
CA PRO A 132 4.00 -19.14 -4.30
C PRO A 132 5.20 -18.84 -5.21
N GLY A 133 5.45 -19.75 -6.14
CA GLY A 133 6.42 -19.57 -7.22
C GLY A 133 5.90 -20.17 -8.53
N GLY A 134 6.59 -19.89 -9.63
CA GLY A 134 6.33 -20.54 -10.92
C GLY A 134 5.35 -19.84 -11.87
N THR A 135 4.80 -18.68 -11.51
CA THR A 135 4.06 -17.79 -12.43
C THR A 135 4.87 -16.52 -12.75
N VAL A 136 4.49 -15.83 -13.82
CA VAL A 136 5.11 -14.55 -14.23
C VAL A 136 4.01 -13.51 -14.50
N PRO A 137 3.87 -12.46 -13.67
CA PRO A 137 4.53 -12.30 -12.37
C PRO A 137 4.14 -13.41 -11.38
N ALA A 138 4.97 -13.61 -10.34
CA ALA A 138 4.62 -14.52 -9.27
C ALA A 138 3.32 -14.08 -8.58
N GLU A 139 2.51 -15.02 -8.09
CA GLU A 139 1.41 -14.66 -7.19
C GLU A 139 1.93 -14.03 -5.90
N PHE A 140 1.18 -13.08 -5.35
CA PHE A 140 1.45 -12.55 -4.01
C PHE A 140 1.29 -13.63 -2.96
N GLY A 141 2.19 -13.62 -1.98
CA GLY A 141 2.13 -14.54 -0.85
C GLY A 141 1.17 -14.08 0.23
N VAL A 142 1.35 -14.66 1.41
CA VAL A 142 0.58 -14.32 2.61
C VAL A 142 0.63 -12.82 2.91
N ASP A 143 -0.52 -12.30 3.29
CA ASP A 143 -0.69 -10.93 3.75
C ASP A 143 -0.10 -10.77 5.16
N ILE A 144 0.76 -9.78 5.32
CA ILE A 144 1.32 -9.35 6.60
C ILE A 144 0.45 -8.20 7.11
N LEU A 145 -0.48 -8.53 8.00
CA LEU A 145 -1.42 -7.57 8.57
C LEU A 145 -0.76 -6.68 9.61
N PHE A 146 -1.25 -5.45 9.70
CA PHE A 146 -0.87 -4.46 10.70
C PHE A 146 -1.68 -4.65 11.98
N ASP A 147 -1.05 -4.35 13.12
CA ASP A 147 -1.71 -4.31 14.43
C ASP A 147 -2.56 -3.04 14.57
N THR A 148 -2.18 -1.98 13.85
CA THR A 148 -2.87 -0.68 13.82
C THR A 148 -3.04 -0.23 12.36
N PRO A 149 -4.29 -0.08 11.86
CA PRO A 149 -4.56 0.54 10.57
C PRO A 149 -3.94 1.94 10.48
N TRP A 150 -3.46 2.31 9.29
CA TRP A 150 -2.87 3.63 9.07
C TRP A 150 -3.57 4.36 7.93
N THR A 151 -4.30 5.43 8.26
CA THR A 151 -5.02 6.25 7.28
C THR A 151 -4.03 7.00 6.39
N TYR A 152 -4.07 6.73 5.09
CA TYR A 152 -3.25 7.45 4.14
C TYR A 152 -3.94 8.74 3.70
N ALA A 153 -3.46 9.88 4.21
CA ALA A 153 -4.05 11.19 3.94
C ALA A 153 -3.57 11.85 2.62
N GLY A 154 -2.79 11.13 1.81
CA GLY A 154 -2.10 11.68 0.64
C GLY A 154 -0.62 11.99 0.92
N GLY A 155 0.09 12.48 -0.11
CA GLY A 155 1.53 12.76 -0.02
C GLY A 155 2.42 11.54 -0.28
N ASN A 156 3.73 11.68 -0.06
CA ASN A 156 4.64 10.56 -0.29
C ASN A 156 4.62 9.62 0.92
N LEU A 157 4.67 8.31 0.68
CA LEU A 157 4.65 7.30 1.73
C LEU A 157 6.04 6.71 1.94
N VAL A 158 6.44 6.60 3.20
CA VAL A 158 7.59 5.79 3.63
C VAL A 158 7.09 4.53 4.30
N ILE A 159 7.60 3.38 3.87
CA ILE A 159 7.43 2.09 4.54
C ILE A 159 8.79 1.62 5.00
N GLU A 160 9.00 1.56 6.31
CA GLU A 160 10.21 1.05 6.92
C GLU A 160 9.96 -0.31 7.55
N ILE A 161 10.84 -1.27 7.25
CA ILE A 161 10.76 -2.65 7.72
C ILE A 161 12.04 -2.96 8.46
N ILE A 162 11.91 -3.33 9.73
CA ILE A 162 13.03 -3.69 10.61
C ILE A 162 12.79 -5.12 11.10
N HIS A 163 13.74 -6.01 10.87
CA HIS A 163 13.61 -7.37 11.37
C HIS A 163 14.93 -7.97 11.84
N THR A 164 14.82 -8.91 12.79
CA THR A 164 15.98 -9.62 13.37
C THR A 164 16.47 -10.79 12.49
N GLY A 165 15.77 -11.09 11.40
CA GLY A 165 15.98 -12.31 10.63
C GLY A 165 15.38 -13.52 11.32
N PHE A 166 15.71 -14.72 10.83
CA PHE A 166 15.14 -15.99 11.28
C PHE A 166 16.11 -17.15 11.02
N SER A 167 15.84 -18.31 11.62
CA SER A 167 16.56 -19.55 11.29
C SER A 167 15.91 -20.25 10.09
N GLY A 168 16.67 -20.43 9.02
CA GLY A 168 16.17 -21.08 7.79
C GLY A 168 16.80 -20.48 6.53
N THR A 169 16.15 -20.72 5.38
CA THR A 169 16.60 -20.20 4.09
C THR A 169 15.86 -18.91 3.73
N SER A 170 16.61 -17.89 3.35
CA SER A 170 16.05 -16.65 2.80
C SER A 170 15.35 -16.89 1.46
N THR A 171 14.53 -15.94 1.04
CA THR A 171 14.04 -15.85 -0.34
C THR A 171 14.07 -14.40 -0.83
N SER A 172 14.20 -14.21 -2.14
CA SER A 172 14.10 -12.88 -2.75
C SER A 172 12.67 -12.59 -3.21
N VAL A 173 12.23 -11.37 -2.95
CA VAL A 173 11.01 -10.78 -3.50
C VAL A 173 11.28 -10.18 -4.88
N ASP A 174 10.20 -10.02 -5.64
CA ASP A 174 10.21 -9.31 -6.92
C ASP A 174 10.50 -7.81 -6.70
N ALA A 175 11.36 -7.23 -7.53
CA ALA A 175 11.84 -5.87 -7.31
C ALA A 175 12.23 -5.16 -8.60
N ILE A 176 12.31 -3.84 -8.56
CA ILE A 176 12.88 -3.00 -9.61
C ILE A 176 14.34 -2.71 -9.26
N THR A 177 15.23 -2.96 -10.21
CA THR A 177 16.66 -2.73 -10.03
C THR A 177 16.94 -1.25 -9.81
N ALA A 178 17.69 -0.95 -8.74
CA ALA A 178 18.19 0.38 -8.44
C ALA A 178 19.03 0.95 -9.59
N SER A 179 18.68 2.14 -10.07
CA SER A 179 19.48 2.87 -11.05
C SER A 179 19.36 4.39 -10.89
N THR A 180 20.47 5.09 -11.16
CA THR A 180 20.53 6.56 -11.08
C THR A 180 20.01 7.15 -12.40
N GLY A 181 18.89 7.86 -12.38
CA GLY A 181 18.19 8.36 -13.57
C GLY A 181 17.42 7.27 -14.34
N GLY A 182 16.95 6.26 -13.62
CA GLY A 182 16.52 4.97 -14.16
C GLY A 182 15.24 4.99 -14.99
N PRO A 183 15.17 4.25 -16.12
CA PRO A 183 13.89 3.97 -16.76
C PRO A 183 12.97 3.23 -15.77
N LEU A 184 11.65 3.43 -15.90
CA LEU A 184 10.61 2.77 -15.09
C LEU A 184 10.33 3.36 -13.69
N GLY A 185 10.69 4.63 -13.43
CA GLY A 185 10.20 5.38 -12.26
C GLY A 185 11.14 5.43 -11.05
N TYR A 186 12.34 4.84 -11.11
CA TYR A 186 13.27 4.84 -9.97
C TYR A 186 13.89 6.25 -9.75
N LEU A 187 13.79 6.78 -8.52
CA LEU A 187 14.03 8.18 -8.12
C LEU A 187 13.01 9.21 -8.66
N THR A 188 11.91 8.76 -9.26
CA THR A 188 10.79 9.63 -9.69
C THR A 188 9.52 9.22 -8.96
N ASP A 189 9.06 8.00 -9.20
CA ASP A 189 7.85 7.42 -8.61
C ASP A 189 8.16 6.69 -7.30
N PHE A 190 9.39 6.20 -7.13
CA PHE A 190 9.77 5.43 -5.97
C PHE A 190 11.29 5.35 -5.79
N ALA A 191 11.73 5.08 -4.56
CA ALA A 191 13.12 4.82 -4.22
C ALA A 191 13.22 3.85 -3.03
N ALA A 192 14.37 3.22 -2.85
CA ALA A 192 14.60 2.36 -1.69
C ALA A 192 16.02 2.48 -1.15
N ILE A 193 16.15 2.33 0.16
CA ILE A 193 17.41 2.14 0.87
C ILE A 193 17.34 0.93 1.78
N TRP A 194 18.50 0.38 2.12
CA TRP A 194 18.58 -0.69 3.08
C TRP A 194 19.91 -0.72 3.81
N GLN A 195 19.91 -1.46 4.92
CA GLN A 195 21.09 -1.72 5.72
C GLN A 195 21.10 -3.18 6.17
N GLY A 196 22.26 -3.83 5.98
CA GLY A 196 22.60 -5.11 6.59
C GLY A 196 23.65 -4.91 7.69
N THR A 197 24.86 -5.39 7.47
CA THR A 197 25.99 -5.27 8.42
C THR A 197 26.81 -3.98 8.24
N GLY A 198 26.65 -3.29 7.11
CA GLY A 198 27.40 -2.09 6.73
C GLY A 198 26.61 -0.79 6.93
N GLY A 199 27.01 0.26 6.20
CA GLY A 199 26.25 1.51 6.12
C GLY A 199 24.94 1.36 5.33
N VAL A 200 24.12 2.41 5.39
CA VAL A 200 22.90 2.51 4.59
C VAL A 200 23.27 2.72 3.12
N VAL A 201 22.71 1.91 2.25
CA VAL A 201 22.99 1.94 0.80
C VAL A 201 21.69 1.90 -0.01
N GLN A 202 21.81 2.11 -1.30
CA GLN A 202 20.67 2.01 -2.21
C GLN A 202 20.16 0.58 -2.28
N GLY A 203 18.84 0.41 -2.26
CA GLY A 203 18.17 -0.89 -2.36
C GLY A 203 17.40 -1.03 -3.67
N ASN A 204 17.19 -2.25 -4.14
CA ASN A 204 16.17 -2.47 -5.16
C ASN A 204 14.79 -2.18 -4.56
N PHE A 205 13.89 -1.54 -5.31
CA PHE A 205 12.55 -1.25 -4.82
C PHE A 205 11.72 -2.54 -4.89
N SER A 206 11.32 -3.06 -3.74
CA SER A 206 10.50 -4.27 -3.69
C SER A 206 9.08 -3.97 -4.11
N ILE A 207 8.53 -4.75 -5.02
CA ILE A 207 7.13 -4.59 -5.44
C ILE A 207 6.25 -5.01 -4.28
N VAL A 208 5.48 -4.07 -3.76
CA VAL A 208 4.65 -4.23 -2.58
C VAL A 208 3.18 -4.21 -2.98
N LYS A 209 2.40 -5.17 -2.50
CA LYS A 209 0.94 -5.05 -2.50
C LYS A 209 0.55 -4.43 -1.18
N LEU A 210 -0.08 -3.27 -1.20
CA LEU A 210 -0.70 -2.66 -0.02
C LEU A 210 -2.14 -3.14 0.08
N ILE A 211 -2.53 -3.54 1.29
CA ILE A 211 -3.88 -3.98 1.60
C ILE A 211 -4.56 -2.80 2.25
N THR A 212 -5.73 -2.45 1.76
CA THR A 212 -6.48 -1.30 2.25
C THR A 212 -7.89 -1.67 2.65
N GLU A 213 -8.40 -0.96 3.65
CA GLU A 213 -9.77 -1.04 4.15
C GLU A 213 -10.26 0.38 4.42
N GLY A 214 -11.56 0.56 4.69
CA GLY A 214 -12.03 1.81 5.26
C GLY A 214 -11.79 3.03 4.38
N GLY A 215 -12.31 2.98 3.15
CA GLY A 215 -12.71 4.13 2.35
C GLY A 215 -13.81 3.63 1.41
N ALA A 216 -14.60 4.52 0.81
CA ALA A 216 -15.46 4.09 -0.29
C ALA A 216 -14.57 3.36 -1.32
N PRO A 217 -14.91 2.13 -1.75
CA PRO A 217 -14.08 1.36 -2.68
C PRO A 217 -13.80 2.23 -3.89
N ASN A 218 -12.52 2.63 -4.09
CA ASN A 218 -12.06 3.67 -5.01
C ASN A 218 -13.24 4.36 -5.72
N CYS A 219 -13.90 5.24 -4.97
CA CYS A 219 -15.09 5.91 -5.43
C CYS A 219 -14.77 7.39 -5.55
N PRO A 220 -13.95 7.78 -6.55
CA PRO A 220 -13.65 9.18 -6.81
C PRO A 220 -14.86 10.11 -6.69
N PRO A 221 -16.07 9.75 -7.17
CA PRO A 221 -17.20 10.66 -7.07
C PRO A 221 -17.81 10.80 -5.67
N ASP A 222 -17.42 10.01 -4.66
CA ASP A 222 -17.77 10.22 -3.24
C ASP A 222 -16.78 11.21 -2.61
N LEU A 223 -17.13 12.49 -2.68
CA LEU A 223 -16.27 13.61 -2.26
C LEU A 223 -16.46 13.97 -0.80
N ASN A 224 -17.61 13.62 -0.21
CA ASN A 224 -17.90 13.89 1.19
C ASN A 224 -17.40 12.76 2.12
N GLY A 225 -17.07 11.60 1.56
CA GLY A 225 -16.48 10.44 2.22
C GLY A 225 -17.48 9.62 3.04
N ASP A 226 -18.78 9.68 2.73
CA ASP A 226 -19.83 8.99 3.49
C ASP A 226 -20.12 7.56 2.98
N GLY A 227 -19.48 7.15 1.88
CA GLY A 227 -19.61 5.85 1.26
C GLY A 227 -20.75 5.74 0.24
N VAL A 228 -21.43 6.83 -0.11
CA VAL A 228 -22.55 6.87 -1.05
C VAL A 228 -22.35 8.01 -2.04
N VAL A 229 -22.35 7.69 -3.34
CA VAL A 229 -22.35 8.72 -4.39
C VAL A 229 -23.75 9.26 -4.58
N ASP A 230 -23.98 10.49 -4.12
CA ASP A 230 -25.27 11.14 -4.29
C ASP A 230 -25.19 12.65 -4.58
N ALA A 231 -26.33 13.33 -4.43
CA ALA A 231 -26.42 14.75 -4.75
C ALA A 231 -25.47 15.61 -3.90
N ASP A 232 -25.14 15.18 -2.68
CA ASP A 232 -24.24 15.92 -1.79
C ASP A 232 -22.82 15.96 -2.36
N ASP A 233 -22.32 14.87 -2.96
CA ASP A 233 -21.03 14.87 -3.66
C ASP A 233 -21.06 15.72 -4.92
N PHE A 234 -22.16 15.65 -5.68
CA PHE A 234 -22.33 16.49 -6.85
C PHE A 234 -22.26 17.98 -6.51
N PHE A 235 -22.94 18.39 -5.42
CA PHE A 235 -22.88 19.76 -4.96
C PHE A 235 -21.52 20.14 -4.41
N LEU A 236 -20.83 19.22 -3.74
CA LEU A 236 -19.46 19.43 -3.28
C LEU A 236 -18.50 19.62 -4.46
N PHE A 237 -18.58 18.80 -5.50
CA PHE A 237 -17.81 18.96 -6.73
C PHE A 237 -17.99 20.36 -7.34
N LEU A 238 -19.22 20.83 -7.50
CA LEU A 238 -19.49 22.16 -8.06
C LEU A 238 -18.85 23.29 -7.24
N GLN A 239 -18.80 23.15 -5.91
CA GLN A 239 -18.15 24.11 -5.04
C GLN A 239 -16.63 24.09 -5.21
N LEU A 240 -16.03 22.91 -5.23
CA LEU A 240 -14.58 22.71 -5.45
C LEU A 240 -14.15 23.25 -6.81
N PHE A 241 -14.91 22.91 -7.86
CA PHE A 241 -14.68 23.35 -9.23
C PHE A 241 -14.74 24.86 -9.37
N ALA A 242 -15.77 25.51 -8.80
CA ALA A 242 -15.89 26.97 -8.82
C ALA A 242 -14.81 27.69 -7.99
N ALA A 243 -14.26 27.03 -6.98
CA ALA A 243 -13.18 27.54 -6.15
C ALA A 243 -11.78 27.32 -6.76
N GLY A 244 -11.65 26.50 -7.81
CA GLY A 244 -10.37 26.05 -8.33
C GLY A 244 -9.59 25.21 -7.30
N ASP A 245 -10.30 24.43 -6.47
CA ASP A 245 -9.69 23.52 -5.49
C ASP A 245 -9.07 22.32 -6.23
N PRO A 246 -7.80 21.95 -5.98
CA PRO A 246 -7.13 20.82 -6.63
C PRO A 246 -7.88 19.48 -6.55
N ARG A 247 -8.79 19.31 -5.58
CA ARG A 247 -9.67 18.12 -5.52
C ARG A 247 -10.68 18.03 -6.66
N ALA A 248 -10.86 19.10 -7.43
CA ALA A 248 -11.68 19.10 -8.64
C ALA A 248 -10.90 18.69 -9.90
N ASP A 249 -9.58 18.49 -9.84
CA ASP A 249 -8.76 17.95 -10.94
C ASP A 249 -8.96 16.42 -11.01
N PHE A 250 -10.01 16.00 -11.69
CA PHE A 250 -10.44 14.60 -11.78
C PHE A 250 -9.68 13.81 -12.85
N ASN A 251 -9.12 14.49 -13.86
CA ASN A 251 -8.32 13.84 -14.89
C ASN A 251 -6.82 13.82 -14.54
N ASN A 252 -6.42 14.52 -13.47
CA ASN A 252 -5.06 14.67 -12.93
C ASN A 252 -4.05 15.29 -13.92
N ASP A 253 -4.49 16.21 -14.77
CA ASP A 253 -3.62 16.90 -15.71
C ASP A 253 -2.97 18.18 -15.14
N GLY A 254 -3.33 18.56 -13.92
CA GLY A 254 -2.83 19.73 -13.21
C GLY A 254 -3.56 21.03 -13.56
N VAL A 255 -4.64 20.97 -14.34
CA VAL A 255 -5.45 22.11 -14.76
C VAL A 255 -6.92 21.82 -14.50
N ILE A 256 -7.55 22.60 -13.62
CA ILE A 256 -8.99 22.46 -13.36
C ILE A 256 -9.78 23.09 -14.50
N ASP A 257 -10.37 22.27 -15.37
CA ASP A 257 -11.17 22.73 -16.50
C ASP A 257 -12.35 21.82 -16.89
N ALA A 258 -12.94 22.02 -18.07
CA ALA A 258 -14.12 21.27 -18.48
C ALA A 258 -13.88 19.75 -18.59
N ASP A 259 -12.64 19.32 -18.81
CA ASP A 259 -12.30 17.91 -18.93
C ASP A 259 -12.44 17.19 -17.57
N ASP A 260 -12.16 17.87 -16.45
CA ASP A 260 -12.44 17.35 -15.11
C ASP A 260 -13.92 17.22 -14.82
N PHE A 261 -14.72 18.18 -15.28
CA PHE A 261 -16.16 18.12 -15.14
C PHE A 261 -16.74 16.87 -15.83
N PHE A 262 -16.24 16.54 -17.02
CA PHE A 262 -16.65 15.31 -17.72
C PHE A 262 -16.09 14.05 -17.06
N ALA A 263 -14.85 14.08 -16.54
CA ALA A 263 -14.27 12.97 -15.80
C ALA A 263 -15.08 12.67 -14.52
N PHE A 264 -15.47 13.70 -13.76
CA PHE A 264 -16.36 13.58 -12.61
C PHE A 264 -17.72 12.99 -12.99
N LEU A 265 -18.40 13.53 -14.02
CA LEU A 265 -19.70 13.00 -14.45
C LEU A 265 -19.63 11.52 -14.86
N ASN A 266 -18.57 11.11 -15.55
CA ASN A 266 -18.37 9.72 -15.94
C ASN A 266 -18.19 8.82 -14.73
N ALA A 267 -17.46 9.27 -13.71
CA ALA A 267 -17.26 8.53 -12.48
C ALA A 267 -18.57 8.49 -11.65
N PHE A 268 -19.25 9.63 -11.50
CA PHE A 268 -20.52 9.77 -10.78
C PHE A 268 -21.61 8.85 -11.33
N ALA A 269 -21.72 8.71 -12.64
CA ALA A 269 -22.68 7.82 -13.28
C ALA A 269 -22.36 6.31 -13.08
N GLN A 270 -21.09 5.98 -12.78
CA GLN A 270 -20.66 4.62 -12.47
C GLN A 270 -20.87 4.28 -10.99
N GLY A 271 -20.93 5.28 -10.12
CA GLY A 271 -21.05 5.13 -8.68
C GLY A 271 -19.79 4.55 -8.04
N CYS A 272 -19.98 3.86 -6.92
CA CYS A 272 -19.04 2.88 -6.37
C CYS A 272 -19.59 1.47 -6.67
#